data_AF-A0A7Z9Q6Z5-F1
#
_entry.id   AF-A0A7Z9Q6Z5-F1
#
_cell.length_a   1.000
_cell.length_b   1.000
_cell.length_c   1.000
_cell.angle_alpha   90.00
_cell.angle_beta   90.00
_cell.angle_gamma   90.00
#
_symmetry.space_group_name_H-M   'P 1'
#
loop_
_entity.id
_entity.type
_entity.pdbx_description
1 polymer ?
#
loop_
_entity_poly.entity_id
_entity_poly.type
_entity_poly.pdbx_seq_one_letter_code
_entity_poly.pdbx_strand_id
1 'polypeptide(L)'
;MKRVTLLLLIFITYLPAQQMDRLFWNGSDWRRLEKLADYDPELTYMMKIAYINGVLDGRLFYYLKAWIMEPAFADSLYAETVDYLSPRELVKVLDNFYADPINGYIPLPSAIIISNMFGERIPMNTIDEYIRHSKEWINRMILEQKQ
;
A
#
# COMPACT_ATOMS: atom_id res chain seq x y z
N MET A 1 -8.47 -27.05 36.14
CA MET A 1 -7.18 -27.24 35.45
C MET A 1 -7.35 -27.46 33.95
N LYS A 2 -8.05 -28.51 33.48
CA LYS A 2 -8.21 -28.81 32.03
C LYS A 2 -8.76 -27.67 31.15
N ARG A 3 -9.70 -26.85 31.66
CA ARG A 3 -10.27 -25.69 30.92
C ARG A 3 -9.28 -24.52 30.78
N VAL A 4 -8.47 -24.28 31.80
CA VAL A 4 -7.44 -23.22 31.78
C VAL A 4 -6.30 -23.62 30.85
N THR A 5 -5.90 -24.89 30.87
CA THR A 5 -4.89 -25.43 29.93
C THR A 5 -5.37 -25.36 28.48
N LEU A 6 -6.65 -25.60 28.21
CA LEU A 6 -7.24 -25.48 26.86
C LEU A 6 -7.27 -24.02 26.39
N LEU A 7 -7.66 -23.08 27.26
CA LEU A 7 -7.65 -21.65 26.96
C LEU A 7 -6.23 -21.12 26.71
N LEU A 8 -5.23 -21.60 27.46
CA LEU A 8 -3.81 -21.30 27.23
C LEU A 8 -3.31 -21.85 25.90
N LEU A 9 -3.70 -23.08 25.52
CA LEU A 9 -3.35 -23.67 24.23
C LEU A 9 -3.94 -22.90 23.06
N ILE A 10 -5.20 -22.45 23.18
CA ILE A 10 -5.84 -21.56 22.21
C ILE A 10 -5.03 -20.25 22.14
N PHE A 11 -4.75 -19.60 23.27
CA PHE A 11 -4.01 -18.33 23.31
C PHE A 11 -2.61 -18.43 22.68
N ILE A 12 -1.89 -19.52 22.91
CA ILE A 12 -0.56 -19.79 22.33
C ILE A 12 -0.62 -20.00 20.81
N THR A 13 -1.69 -20.59 20.27
CA THR A 13 -1.88 -20.74 18.81
C THR A 13 -2.30 -19.44 18.10
N TYR A 14 -2.86 -18.46 18.83
CA TYR A 14 -3.23 -17.16 18.25
C TYR A 14 -2.06 -16.15 18.21
N LEU A 15 -1.00 -16.35 19.01
CA LEU A 15 0.09 -15.38 19.13
C LEU A 15 1.03 -15.24 17.91
N PRO A 16 1.28 -16.24 17.04
CA PRO A 16 2.18 -16.04 15.90
C PRO A 16 1.46 -15.85 14.55
N ALA A 17 0.12 -15.86 14.50
CA ALA A 17 -0.62 -15.69 13.24
C ALA A 17 -0.83 -14.22 12.82
N GLN A 18 -0.54 -13.25 13.70
CA GLN A 18 -0.87 -11.83 13.49
C GLN A 18 0.31 -10.93 13.13
N GLN A 19 1.52 -11.47 13.05
CA GLN A 19 2.72 -10.68 12.72
C GLN A 19 3.41 -11.32 11.52
N MET A 20 2.73 -11.32 10.37
CA MET A 20 3.50 -11.19 9.14
C MET A 20 4.13 -9.81 9.22
N ASP A 21 5.46 -9.75 9.13
CA ASP A 21 6.23 -8.52 8.91
C ASP A 21 5.68 -7.81 7.67
N ARG A 22 4.60 -7.04 7.84
CA ARG A 22 4.00 -6.26 6.77
C ARG A 22 4.78 -4.98 6.68
N LEU A 23 5.74 -4.97 5.77
CA LEU A 23 6.52 -3.77 5.46
C LEU A 23 5.63 -2.62 4.98
N PHE A 24 4.57 -2.95 4.24
CA PHE A 24 3.63 -1.97 3.70
C PHE A 24 2.18 -2.44 3.78
N TRP A 25 1.28 -1.45 3.79
CA TRP A 25 -0.12 -1.63 3.44
C TRP A 25 -0.27 -2.07 1.98
N ASN A 26 -1.17 -3.00 1.71
CA ASN A 26 -1.47 -3.50 0.37
C ASN A 26 -2.98 -3.67 0.13
N GLY A 27 -3.36 -4.28 -1.00
CA GLY A 27 -4.77 -4.49 -1.36
C GLY A 27 -5.58 -5.30 -0.34
N SER A 28 -4.96 -6.17 0.45
CA SER A 28 -5.65 -6.86 1.54
C SER A 28 -5.99 -5.94 2.71
N ASP A 29 -5.13 -4.97 3.04
CA ASP A 29 -5.43 -3.93 4.02
C ASP A 29 -6.50 -2.99 3.50
N TRP A 30 -6.39 -2.60 2.23
CA TRP A 30 -7.35 -1.74 1.55
C TRP A 30 -8.77 -2.30 1.62
N ARG A 31 -8.97 -3.58 1.25
CA ARG A 31 -10.28 -4.25 1.32
C ARG A 31 -10.77 -4.45 2.76
N ARG A 32 -9.86 -4.62 3.72
CA ARG A 32 -10.22 -4.81 5.13
C ARG A 32 -10.87 -3.56 5.74
N LEU A 33 -10.65 -2.38 5.16
CA LEU A 33 -11.23 -1.12 5.63
C LEU A 33 -12.75 -1.14 5.68
N GLU A 34 -13.42 -1.76 4.69
CA GLU A 34 -14.89 -1.88 4.69
C GLU A 34 -15.38 -2.59 5.95
N LYS A 35 -14.74 -3.71 6.30
CA LYS A 35 -15.08 -4.45 7.52
C LYS A 35 -14.74 -3.65 8.80
N LEU A 36 -13.64 -2.90 8.80
CA LEU A 36 -13.24 -2.09 9.96
C LEU A 36 -14.18 -0.90 10.17
N ALA A 37 -14.76 -0.37 9.10
CA ALA A 37 -15.74 0.70 9.12
C ALA A 37 -17.18 0.20 9.35
N ASP A 38 -17.37 -1.08 9.67
CA ASP A 38 -18.70 -1.72 9.74
C ASP A 38 -19.56 -1.48 8.48
N TYR A 39 -18.90 -1.47 7.32
CA TYR A 39 -19.45 -1.20 6.00
C TYR A 39 -20.09 0.20 5.84
N ASP A 40 -19.81 1.14 6.76
CA ASP A 40 -20.20 2.53 6.59
C ASP A 40 -19.38 3.18 5.45
N PRO A 41 -20.04 3.69 4.38
CA PRO A 41 -19.35 4.18 3.21
C PRO A 41 -18.57 5.48 3.47
N GLU A 42 -19.05 6.34 4.37
CA GLU A 42 -18.39 7.60 4.70
C GLU A 42 -17.11 7.34 5.49
N LEU A 43 -17.19 6.52 6.53
CA LEU A 43 -16.06 6.12 7.35
C LEU A 43 -15.05 5.32 6.52
N THR A 44 -15.50 4.41 5.65
CA THR A 44 -14.60 3.68 4.73
C THR A 44 -13.82 4.65 3.85
N TYR A 45 -14.50 5.64 3.26
CA TYR A 45 -13.85 6.67 2.46
C TYR A 45 -12.87 7.50 3.29
N MET A 46 -13.27 7.95 4.48
CA MET A 46 -12.41 8.71 5.40
C MET A 46 -11.14 7.96 5.78
N MET A 47 -11.25 6.66 6.05
CA MET A 47 -10.08 5.81 6.32
C MET A 47 -9.19 5.72 5.07
N LYS A 48 -9.75 5.36 3.91
CA LYS A 48 -9.01 5.22 2.64
C LYS A 48 -8.25 6.50 2.28
N ILE A 49 -8.91 7.67 2.36
CA ILE A 49 -8.28 8.94 2.02
C ILE A 49 -7.22 9.35 3.05
N ALA A 50 -7.40 9.04 4.33
CA ALA A 50 -6.37 9.29 5.35
C ALA A 50 -5.08 8.52 5.06
N TYR A 51 -5.18 7.27 4.61
CA TYR A 51 -4.00 6.48 4.19
C TYR A 51 -3.31 7.08 2.97
N ILE A 52 -4.07 7.47 1.94
CA ILE A 52 -3.50 8.13 0.75
C ILE A 52 -2.77 9.40 1.14
N ASN A 53 -3.42 10.28 1.92
CA ASN A 53 -2.81 11.53 2.34
C ASN A 53 -1.55 11.29 3.16
N GLY A 54 -1.56 10.34 4.10
CA GLY A 54 -0.36 10.00 4.87
C GLY A 54 0.82 9.54 4.01
N VAL A 55 0.57 8.77 2.94
CA VAL A 55 1.62 8.35 2.00
C VAL A 55 2.14 9.55 1.19
N LEU A 56 1.25 10.40 0.68
CA LEU A 56 1.62 11.58 -0.11
C LEU A 56 2.38 12.62 0.74
N ASP A 57 1.93 12.87 1.97
CA ASP A 57 2.59 13.75 2.92
C ASP A 57 3.99 13.21 3.30
N GLY A 58 4.10 11.90 3.52
CA GLY A 58 5.38 11.24 3.77
C GLY A 58 6.35 11.39 2.59
N ARG A 59 5.87 11.17 1.36
CA ARG A 59 6.66 11.38 0.14
C ARG A 59 7.14 12.83 0.03
N LEU A 60 6.24 13.80 0.22
CA LEU A 60 6.59 15.22 0.19
C LEU A 60 7.62 15.57 1.27
N PHE A 61 7.45 15.06 2.48
CA PHE A 61 8.41 15.27 3.56
C PHE A 61 9.81 14.79 3.19
N TYR A 62 9.96 13.56 2.69
CA TYR A 62 11.28 13.03 2.32
C TYR A 62 11.86 13.68 1.07
N TYR A 63 11.01 14.07 0.11
CA TYR A 63 11.43 14.91 -1.02
C TYR A 63 12.06 16.21 -0.53
N LEU A 64 11.39 16.94 0.36
CA LEU A 64 11.91 18.21 0.90
C LEU A 64 13.21 18.00 1.69
N LYS A 65 13.33 16.89 2.42
CA LYS A 65 14.58 16.54 3.11
C LYS A 65 15.74 16.29 2.15
N ALA A 66 15.50 15.53 1.08
CA ALA A 66 16.51 15.30 0.05
C ALA A 66 16.86 16.58 -0.70
N TRP A 67 15.85 17.40 -1.05
CA TRP A 67 16.00 18.62 -1.82
C TRP A 67 16.86 19.67 -1.09
N ILE A 68 16.73 19.79 0.24
CA ILE A 68 17.61 20.65 1.05
C ILE A 68 19.09 20.25 0.95
N MET A 69 19.37 18.96 0.73
CA MET A 69 20.75 18.45 0.64
C MET A 69 21.30 18.53 -0.78
N GLU A 70 20.53 18.05 -1.75
CA GLU A 70 20.91 17.98 -3.17
C GLU A 70 19.62 18.04 -4.02
N PRO A 71 19.29 19.21 -4.60
CA PRO A 71 18.05 19.39 -5.37
C PRO A 71 17.91 18.49 -6.60
N ALA A 72 18.96 18.32 -7.40
CA ALA A 72 18.91 17.58 -8.65
C ALA A 72 18.69 16.07 -8.43
N PHE A 73 19.26 15.55 -7.36
CA PHE A 73 19.09 14.20 -6.85
C PHE A 73 17.68 14.00 -6.31
N ALA A 74 17.14 14.97 -5.56
CA ALA A 74 15.76 14.89 -5.09
C ALA A 74 14.77 14.87 -6.26
N ASP A 75 14.95 15.76 -7.24
CA ASP A 75 14.11 15.80 -8.45
C ASP A 75 14.19 14.49 -9.23
N SER A 76 15.39 13.91 -9.35
CA SER A 76 15.61 12.60 -9.98
C SER A 76 14.97 11.44 -9.18
N LEU A 77 15.14 11.42 -7.87
CA LEU A 77 14.66 10.37 -6.98
C LEU A 77 13.11 10.35 -6.88
N TYR A 78 12.48 11.51 -6.96
CA TYR A 78 11.03 11.68 -6.85
C TYR A 78 10.40 12.12 -8.18
N ALA A 79 10.99 11.71 -9.31
CA ALA A 79 10.48 12.00 -10.66
C ALA A 79 9.18 11.23 -11.01
N GLU A 80 8.78 10.25 -10.18
CA GLU A 80 7.59 9.42 -10.41
C GLU A 80 6.30 10.23 -10.29
N THR A 81 5.32 9.93 -11.14
CA THR A 81 4.06 10.66 -11.18
C THR A 81 3.10 10.22 -10.08
N VAL A 82 2.68 11.18 -9.27
CA VAL A 82 1.84 10.92 -8.08
C VAL A 82 0.70 11.93 -7.90
N ASP A 83 0.66 12.97 -8.72
CA ASP A 83 -0.18 14.17 -8.56
C ASP A 83 -1.17 14.39 -9.71
N TYR A 84 -1.23 13.46 -10.69
CA TYR A 84 -2.22 13.53 -11.77
C TYR A 84 -3.65 13.33 -11.25
N LEU A 85 -3.85 12.34 -10.38
CA LEU A 85 -5.13 12.06 -9.74
C LEU A 85 -5.22 12.77 -8.39
N SER A 86 -6.36 13.42 -8.13
CA SER A 86 -6.65 13.90 -6.77
C SER A 86 -6.76 12.73 -5.79
N PRO A 87 -6.56 12.94 -4.47
CA PRO A 87 -6.75 11.88 -3.47
C PRO A 87 -8.13 11.22 -3.54
N ARG A 88 -9.17 11.97 -3.89
CA ARG A 88 -10.53 11.44 -4.10
C ARG A 88 -10.60 10.50 -5.30
N GLU A 89 -9.94 10.85 -6.40
CA GLU A 89 -9.89 9.99 -7.59
C GLU A 89 -9.04 8.76 -7.35
N LEU A 90 -7.93 8.90 -6.62
CA LEU A 90 -7.08 7.78 -6.20
C LEU A 90 -7.88 6.73 -5.42
N VAL A 91 -8.75 7.12 -4.48
CA VAL A 91 -9.62 6.15 -3.78
C VAL A 91 -10.41 5.29 -4.78
N LYS A 92 -11.05 5.92 -5.77
CA LYS A 92 -11.87 5.23 -6.77
C LYS A 92 -11.04 4.31 -7.67
N VAL A 93 -9.88 4.78 -8.12
CA VAL A 93 -9.00 4.00 -9.00
C VAL A 93 -8.39 2.82 -8.23
N LEU A 94 -8.00 3.02 -6.97
CA LEU A 94 -7.46 1.98 -6.11
C LEU A 94 -8.51 0.93 -5.74
N ASP A 95 -9.78 1.32 -5.55
CA ASP A 95 -10.89 0.38 -5.37
C ASP A 95 -11.00 -0.59 -6.55
N ASN A 96 -10.90 -0.08 -7.78
CA ASN A 96 -10.91 -0.90 -8.99
C ASN A 96 -9.63 -1.73 -9.13
N PHE A 97 -8.46 -1.13 -8.88
CA PHE A 97 -7.17 -1.79 -9.00
C PHE A 97 -7.04 -2.99 -8.05
N TYR A 98 -7.48 -2.84 -6.80
CA TYR A 98 -7.46 -3.88 -5.78
C TYR A 98 -8.68 -4.80 -5.80
N ALA A 99 -9.64 -4.57 -6.69
CA ALA A 99 -10.69 -5.56 -6.96
C ALA A 99 -10.11 -6.83 -7.61
N ASP A 100 -9.01 -6.71 -8.37
CA ASP A 100 -8.26 -7.86 -8.88
C ASP A 100 -7.45 -8.51 -7.73
N PRO A 101 -7.70 -9.79 -7.38
CA PRO A 101 -6.94 -10.51 -6.37
C PRO A 101 -5.44 -10.56 -6.63
N ILE A 102 -5.01 -10.57 -7.91
CA ILE A 102 -3.61 -10.63 -8.32
C ILE A 102 -2.85 -9.34 -7.91
N ASN A 103 -3.56 -8.24 -7.75
CA ASN A 103 -2.98 -6.97 -7.28
C ASN A 103 -2.97 -6.86 -5.75
N GLY A 104 -3.58 -7.81 -5.04
CA GLY A 104 -3.81 -7.74 -3.59
C GLY A 104 -2.55 -7.60 -2.74
N TYR A 105 -1.39 -8.02 -3.23
CA TYR A 105 -0.11 -7.94 -2.51
C TYR A 105 0.78 -6.77 -2.96
N ILE A 106 0.36 -6.00 -3.96
CA ILE A 106 1.08 -4.80 -4.39
C ILE A 106 0.96 -3.73 -3.30
N PRO A 107 2.09 -3.17 -2.81
CA PRO A 107 2.07 -2.10 -1.82
C PRO A 107 1.29 -0.86 -2.27
N LEU A 108 0.62 -0.20 -1.32
CA LEU A 108 -0.19 1.00 -1.57
C LEU A 108 0.62 2.14 -2.24
N PRO A 109 1.86 2.45 -1.85
CA PRO A 109 2.66 3.46 -2.55
C PRO A 109 2.87 3.15 -4.04
N SER A 110 3.19 1.90 -4.37
CA SER A 110 3.32 1.45 -5.77
C SER A 110 1.99 1.54 -6.51
N ALA A 111 0.88 1.16 -5.87
CA ALA A 111 -0.45 1.24 -6.46
C ALA A 111 -0.89 2.68 -6.73
N ILE A 112 -0.47 3.67 -5.92
CA ILE A 112 -0.71 5.09 -6.17
C ILE A 112 0.00 5.54 -7.45
N ILE A 113 1.26 5.15 -7.64
CA ILE A 113 2.03 5.49 -8.85
C ILE A 113 1.39 4.85 -10.07
N ILE A 114 1.09 3.54 -10.01
CA ILE A 114 0.38 2.82 -11.07
C ILE A 114 -0.96 3.49 -11.41
N SER A 115 -1.72 3.93 -10.40
CA SER A 115 -3.00 4.63 -10.59
C SER A 115 -2.83 5.95 -11.33
N ASN A 116 -1.79 6.73 -11.00
CA ASN A 116 -1.47 7.96 -11.73
C ASN A 116 -1.03 7.67 -13.16
N MET A 117 -0.21 6.65 -13.39
CA MET A 117 0.19 6.21 -14.74
C MET A 117 -1.03 5.85 -15.61
N PHE A 118 -2.03 5.17 -15.03
CA PHE A 118 -3.31 4.91 -15.71
C PHE A 118 -4.03 6.21 -16.07
N GLY A 119 -4.12 7.16 -15.12
CA GLY A 119 -4.74 8.46 -15.34
C GLY A 119 -4.07 9.23 -16.48
N GLU A 120 -2.75 9.26 -16.48
CA GLU A 120 -1.91 9.92 -17.50
C GLU A 120 -1.90 9.23 -18.85
N ARG A 121 -2.48 8.03 -18.96
CA ARG A 121 -2.46 7.22 -20.18
C ARG A 121 -1.04 6.85 -20.63
N ILE A 122 -0.17 6.56 -19.67
CA ILE A 122 1.13 5.96 -19.94
C ILE A 122 0.91 4.65 -20.73
N PRO A 123 1.79 4.30 -21.69
CA PRO A 123 1.64 3.06 -22.47
C PRO A 123 1.50 1.83 -21.58
N MET A 124 0.52 0.96 -21.90
CA MET A 124 0.16 -0.17 -21.05
C MET A 124 1.33 -1.13 -20.80
N ASN A 125 2.22 -1.32 -21.78
CA ASN A 125 3.43 -2.12 -21.63
C ASN A 125 4.35 -1.59 -20.52
N THR A 126 4.46 -0.26 -20.38
CA THR A 126 5.24 0.37 -19.30
C THR A 126 4.55 0.18 -17.95
N ILE A 127 3.23 0.29 -17.90
CA ILE A 127 2.45 0.06 -16.68
C ILE A 127 2.58 -1.41 -16.23
N ASP A 128 2.44 -2.36 -17.15
CA ASP A 128 2.57 -3.79 -16.88
C ASP A 128 3.98 -4.15 -16.37
N GLU A 129 5.01 -3.54 -16.96
CA GLU A 129 6.39 -3.68 -16.48
C GLU A 129 6.56 -3.15 -15.06
N TYR A 130 6.00 -1.97 -14.76
CA TYR A 130 6.05 -1.39 -13.42
C TYR A 130 5.30 -2.25 -12.39
N ILE A 131 4.12 -2.78 -12.75
CA ILE A 131 3.36 -3.73 -11.91
C ILE A 131 4.22 -4.97 -11.63
N ARG A 132 4.88 -5.53 -12.65
CA ARG A 132 5.77 -6.70 -12.50
C ARG A 132 6.94 -6.37 -11.57
N HIS A 133 7.64 -5.26 -11.78
CA HIS A 133 8.76 -4.85 -10.92
C HIS A 133 8.31 -4.60 -9.48
N SER A 134 7.14 -4.00 -9.26
CA SER A 134 6.57 -3.80 -7.92
C SER A 134 6.34 -5.13 -7.19
N LYS A 135 5.82 -6.14 -7.92
CA LYS A 135 5.60 -7.50 -7.41
C LYS A 135 6.92 -8.21 -7.09
N GLU A 136 7.90 -8.13 -7.98
CA GLU A 136 9.23 -8.72 -7.79
C GLU A 136 9.97 -8.09 -6.60
N TRP A 137 9.90 -6.75 -6.48
CA TRP A 137 10.52 -6.01 -5.39
C TRP A 137 9.95 -6.40 -4.03
N ILE A 138 8.62 -6.41 -3.86
CA ILE A 138 8.02 -6.78 -2.57
C ILE A 138 8.31 -8.24 -2.23
N ASN A 139 8.31 -9.14 -3.21
CA ASN A 139 8.65 -10.54 -3.00
C ASN A 139 10.10 -10.70 -2.54
N ARG A 140 11.04 -9.99 -3.17
CA ARG A 140 12.45 -10.00 -2.75
C ARG A 140 12.62 -9.50 -1.32
N MET A 141 11.99 -8.38 -0.96
CA MET A 141 12.09 -7.85 0.41
C MET A 141 11.53 -8.80 1.45
N ILE A 142 10.40 -9.45 1.18
CA ILE A 142 9.82 -10.46 2.09
C ILE A 142 10.77 -11.66 2.25
N LEU A 143 11.50 -12.05 1.20
CA LEU A 143 12.46 -13.15 1.27
C LEU A 143 13.73 -12.76 2.04
N GLU A 144 14.25 -11.55 1.83
CA GLU A 144 15.42 -11.02 2.53
C GLU A 144 15.18 -10.86 4.04
N GLN A 145 13.97 -10.50 4.46
CA GLN A 145 13.62 -10.41 5.89
C GLN A 145 13.57 -11.75 6.62
N LYS A 146 13.40 -12.86 5.89
CA LYS A 146 13.28 -14.21 6.48
C LYS A 146 14.63 -14.92 6.64
N GLN A 147 15.72 -14.30 6.21
CA GLN A 147 17.09 -14.80 6.33
C GLN A 147 17.76 -14.25 7.58
#